data_AF-A0A318RNH3-F1
#
_entry.id   AF-A0A318RNH3-F1
#
_cell.length_a   1.000
_cell.length_b   1.000
_cell.length_c   1.000
_cell.angle_alpha   90.00
_cell.angle_beta   90.00
_cell.angle_gamma   90.00
#
_symmetry.space_group_name_H-M   'P 1'
#
loop_
_entity.id
_entity.type
_entity.pdbx_description
1 polymer ?
#
loop_
_entity_poly.entity_id
_entity_poly.type
_entity_poly.pdbx_seq_one_letter_code
_entity_poly.pdbx_strand_id
1 'polypeptide(L)'
;MVGSGGRDLAKGYAMTLATALDEFERLRPRLFGIAYRMTGAAGEAEDVVQDAWVRWQKTNRETVRNAEAFLVTVVTRLSINAVTSARATRETYIGPWLPEPVSTVGDPALGADRAEALEMAVVLLLERLDPRERAAYVLREAFDYPYRAIGELLETSEANARQLARRAREHVGRERHSSVDPEQRARIMTAFVAAAQAGDLAALETVLTADVVSISDGGGVVSAARVPLQGRDKVARFFLGALTKFAVGSYPLLVECNGGPAVLTVRDGEPDTLLAFEVTEGGISTLMFVRNPGKLTRLRSLIPPAEPASGGQDRAAHE
;
A
#
# COMPACT_ATOMS: atom_id res chain seq x y z
N MET A 1 14.04 28.98 -48.82
CA MET A 1 14.95 28.38 -47.82
C MET A 1 14.44 28.69 -46.39
N VAL A 2 13.17 28.36 -46.11
CA VAL A 2 12.49 28.62 -44.83
C VAL A 2 12.01 27.26 -44.33
N GLY A 3 12.73 26.66 -43.40
CA GLY A 3 12.42 25.29 -42.96
C GLY A 3 13.47 24.62 -42.07
N SER A 4 14.59 25.28 -41.76
CA SER A 4 15.59 24.77 -40.80
C SER A 4 15.22 25.15 -39.36
N GLY A 5 14.98 26.44 -39.08
CA GLY A 5 14.77 26.93 -37.71
C GLY A 5 13.55 26.37 -36.96
N GLY A 6 12.45 26.08 -37.65
CA GLY A 6 11.27 25.45 -37.02
C GLY A 6 11.50 23.99 -36.64
N ARG A 7 12.34 23.27 -37.40
CA ARG A 7 12.74 21.88 -37.08
C ARG A 7 13.75 21.84 -35.94
N ASP A 8 14.64 22.83 -35.84
CA ASP A 8 15.64 22.92 -34.77
C ASP A 8 15.01 23.31 -33.42
N LEU A 9 14.02 24.21 -33.41
CA LEU A 9 13.24 24.53 -32.20
C LEU A 9 12.36 23.36 -31.72
N ALA A 10 11.71 22.66 -32.64
CA ALA A 10 10.92 21.47 -32.32
C ALA A 10 11.80 20.32 -31.78
N LYS A 11 12.98 20.13 -32.36
CA LYS A 11 13.99 19.18 -31.86
C LYS A 11 14.52 19.58 -30.48
N GLY A 12 14.79 20.87 -30.26
CA GLY A 12 15.23 21.39 -28.97
C GLY A 12 14.19 21.10 -27.88
N TYR A 13 12.93 21.46 -28.10
CA TYR A 13 11.83 21.21 -27.17
C TYR A 13 11.60 19.70 -26.92
N ALA A 14 11.64 18.88 -27.97
CA ALA A 14 11.51 17.43 -27.84
C ALA A 14 12.65 16.82 -27.00
N MET A 15 13.89 17.30 -27.18
CA MET A 15 15.04 16.85 -26.39
C MET A 15 14.93 17.29 -24.93
N THR A 16 14.45 18.52 -24.66
CA THR A 16 14.23 18.99 -23.27
C THR A 16 13.12 18.21 -22.57
N LEU A 17 12.07 17.81 -23.30
CA LEU A 17 10.98 17.00 -22.75
C LEU A 17 11.41 15.55 -22.48
N ALA A 18 12.27 14.98 -23.34
CA ALA A 18 12.85 13.65 -23.12
C ALA A 18 13.71 13.62 -21.85
N THR A 19 14.62 14.58 -21.67
CA THR A 19 15.42 14.67 -20.44
C THR A 19 14.55 14.82 -19.19
N ALA A 20 13.48 15.63 -19.27
CA ALA A 20 12.58 15.80 -18.16
C ALA A 20 11.75 14.55 -17.84
N LEU A 21 11.41 13.76 -18.87
CA LEU A 21 10.77 12.47 -18.71
C LEU A 21 11.71 11.50 -18.00
N ASP A 22 12.97 11.39 -18.44
CA ASP A 22 13.96 10.52 -17.82
C ASP A 22 14.19 10.86 -16.34
N GLU A 23 14.30 12.16 -16.02
CA GLU A 23 14.41 12.63 -14.63
C GLU A 23 13.18 12.28 -13.79
N PHE A 24 11.98 12.44 -14.36
CA PHE A 24 10.73 12.14 -13.69
C PHE A 24 10.54 10.64 -13.47
N GLU A 25 10.76 9.82 -14.50
CA GLU A 25 10.62 8.35 -14.42
C GLU A 25 11.59 7.76 -13.39
N ARG A 26 12.82 8.29 -13.30
CA ARG A 26 13.76 7.90 -12.25
C ARG A 26 13.25 8.18 -10.83
N LEU A 27 12.46 9.24 -10.66
CA LEU A 27 11.91 9.65 -9.36
C LEU A 27 10.50 9.10 -9.10
N ARG A 28 9.80 8.62 -10.14
CA ARG A 28 8.39 8.19 -10.08
C ARG A 28 8.12 7.22 -8.93
N PRO A 29 8.93 6.18 -8.66
CA PRO A 29 8.64 5.27 -7.56
C PRO A 29 8.68 5.94 -6.18
N ARG A 30 9.66 6.83 -5.96
CA ARG A 30 9.80 7.62 -4.72
C ARG A 30 8.61 8.57 -4.56
N LEU A 31 8.23 9.26 -5.63
CA LEU A 31 7.07 10.15 -5.66
C LEU A 31 5.77 9.39 -5.37
N PHE A 32 5.57 8.23 -5.99
CA PHE A 32 4.45 7.35 -5.72
C PHE A 32 4.47 6.85 -4.27
N GLY A 33 5.63 6.45 -3.74
CA GLY A 33 5.77 6.01 -2.35
C GLY A 33 5.38 7.07 -1.33
N ILE A 34 5.67 8.36 -1.60
CA ILE A 34 5.21 9.49 -0.80
C ILE A 34 3.70 9.62 -0.92
N ALA A 35 3.19 9.70 -2.16
CA ALA A 35 1.77 9.89 -2.42
C ALA A 35 0.91 8.78 -1.82
N TYR A 36 1.33 7.53 -1.96
CA TYR A 36 0.64 6.36 -1.43
C TYR A 36 0.60 6.35 0.11
N ARG A 37 1.70 6.64 0.80
CA ARG A 37 1.69 6.72 2.27
C ARG A 37 0.90 7.92 2.78
N MET A 38 0.70 8.93 1.94
CA MET A 38 -0.21 10.03 2.24
C MET A 38 -1.67 9.61 2.03
N THR A 39 -2.03 9.02 0.90
CA THR A 39 -3.43 8.76 0.49
C THR A 39 -3.99 7.44 1.01
N GLY A 40 -3.16 6.42 1.20
CA GLY A 40 -3.59 5.05 1.49
C GLY A 40 -4.32 4.36 0.32
N ALA A 41 -4.31 4.94 -0.88
CA ALA A 41 -4.93 4.40 -2.08
C ALA A 41 -3.97 4.56 -3.27
N ALA A 42 -3.71 3.46 -3.98
CA ALA A 42 -2.75 3.44 -5.08
C ALA A 42 -3.28 4.23 -6.29
N GLY A 43 -4.58 4.13 -6.58
CA GLY A 43 -5.21 4.97 -7.62
C GLY A 43 -5.03 6.46 -7.35
N GLU A 44 -5.38 6.93 -6.15
CA GLU A 44 -5.20 8.34 -5.76
C GLU A 44 -3.72 8.76 -5.78
N ALA A 45 -2.80 7.85 -5.45
CA ALA A 45 -1.37 8.12 -5.50
C ALA A 45 -0.87 8.28 -6.95
N GLU A 46 -1.34 7.47 -7.89
CA GLU A 46 -1.03 7.63 -9.31
C GLU A 46 -1.55 8.94 -9.86
N ASP A 47 -2.79 9.33 -9.51
CA ASP A 47 -3.38 10.59 -9.93
C ASP A 47 -2.53 11.78 -9.46
N VAL A 48 -2.08 11.76 -8.19
CA VAL A 48 -1.16 12.78 -7.66
C VAL A 48 0.15 12.84 -8.43
N VAL A 49 0.75 11.68 -8.73
CA VAL A 49 2.03 11.61 -9.47
C VAL A 49 1.82 12.09 -10.92
N GLN A 50 0.70 11.76 -11.55
CA GLN A 50 0.35 12.23 -12.88
C GLN A 50 0.16 13.76 -12.91
N ASP A 51 -0.53 14.33 -11.92
CA ASP A 51 -0.66 15.78 -11.78
C ASP A 51 0.69 16.47 -11.58
N ALA A 52 1.60 15.84 -10.82
CA ALA A 52 2.97 16.33 -10.65
C ALA A 52 3.75 16.32 -11.97
N TRP A 53 3.59 15.28 -12.80
CA TRP A 53 4.17 15.23 -14.14
C TRP A 53 3.66 16.38 -15.02
N VAL A 54 2.36 16.61 -15.06
CA VAL A 54 1.77 17.71 -15.84
C VAL A 54 2.32 19.08 -15.40
N ARG A 55 2.53 19.28 -14.09
CA ARG A 55 3.17 20.50 -13.56
C ARG A 55 4.65 20.60 -13.95
N TRP A 56 5.37 19.48 -13.90
CA TRP A 56 6.78 19.42 -14.28
C TRP A 56 7.00 19.78 -15.75
N GLN A 57 6.16 19.28 -16.65
CA GLN A 57 6.21 19.62 -18.08
C GLN A 57 6.03 21.12 -18.34
N LYS A 58 5.23 21.81 -17.53
CA LYS A 58 4.91 23.24 -17.67
C LYS A 58 5.89 24.15 -16.94
N THR A 59 6.78 23.60 -16.11
CA THR A 59 7.72 24.37 -15.29
C THR A 59 8.92 24.81 -16.14
N ASN A 60 9.40 26.05 -15.95
CA ASN A 60 10.70 26.44 -16.51
C ASN A 60 11.83 25.76 -15.72
N ARG A 61 12.27 24.60 -16.23
CA ARG A 61 13.24 23.71 -15.55
C ARG A 61 14.63 24.33 -15.39
N GLU A 62 15.00 25.34 -16.16
CA GLU A 62 16.28 26.05 -16.01
C GLU A 62 16.39 26.78 -14.66
N THR A 63 15.24 27.12 -14.05
CA THR A 63 15.18 27.77 -12.74
C THR A 63 15.18 26.79 -11.57
N VAL A 64 15.01 25.49 -11.87
CA VAL A 64 14.89 24.43 -10.87
C VAL A 64 16.28 23.89 -10.54
N ARG A 65 16.80 24.26 -9.38
CA ARG A 65 18.13 23.84 -8.92
C ARG A 65 18.24 22.35 -8.63
N ASN A 66 17.16 21.73 -8.19
CA ASN A 66 17.10 20.30 -7.87
C ASN A 66 15.70 19.77 -8.21
N ALA A 67 15.62 18.90 -9.22
CA ALA A 67 14.36 18.34 -9.70
C ALA A 67 13.67 17.45 -8.65
N GLU A 68 14.43 16.66 -7.89
CA GLU A 68 13.88 15.81 -6.82
C GLU A 68 13.19 16.65 -5.73
N ALA A 69 13.89 17.64 -5.18
CA ALA A 69 13.33 18.51 -4.15
C ALA A 69 12.06 19.25 -4.63
N PHE A 70 12.06 19.68 -5.89
CA PHE A 70 10.88 20.29 -6.51
C PHE A 70 9.72 19.30 -6.61
N LEU A 71 9.93 18.12 -7.20
CA LEU A 71 8.88 17.12 -7.43
C LEU A 71 8.33 16.57 -6.12
N VAL A 72 9.18 16.31 -5.13
CA VAL A 72 8.77 15.88 -3.79
C VAL A 72 7.91 16.95 -3.10
N THR A 73 8.26 18.23 -3.28
CA THR A 73 7.43 19.34 -2.80
C THR A 73 6.06 19.37 -3.48
N VAL A 74 6.04 19.26 -4.80
CA VAL A 74 4.79 19.26 -5.58
C VAL A 74 3.89 18.11 -5.17
N VAL A 75 4.43 16.88 -5.14
CA VAL A 75 3.68 15.67 -4.77
C VAL A 75 3.16 15.76 -3.35
N THR A 76 3.98 16.14 -2.38
CA THR A 76 3.52 16.22 -0.98
C THR A 76 2.37 17.22 -0.82
N ARG A 77 2.44 18.38 -1.49
CA ARG A 77 1.37 19.39 -1.44
C ARG A 77 0.10 18.90 -2.12
N LEU A 78 0.24 18.24 -3.27
CA LEU A 78 -0.89 17.60 -3.96
C LEU A 78 -1.53 16.53 -3.07
N SER A 79 -0.74 15.69 -2.41
CA SER A 79 -1.23 14.67 -1.50
C SER A 79 -1.94 15.25 -0.27
N ILE A 80 -1.44 16.35 0.32
CA ILE A 80 -2.13 17.03 1.43
C ILE A 80 -3.55 17.46 0.99
N ASN A 81 -3.67 18.03 -0.21
CA ASN A 81 -4.97 18.42 -0.75
C ASN A 81 -5.85 17.18 -1.01
N ALA A 82 -5.31 16.15 -1.64
CA ALA A 82 -6.02 14.91 -1.95
C ALA A 82 -6.59 14.25 -0.67
N VAL A 83 -5.76 14.10 0.38
CA VAL A 83 -6.19 13.51 1.66
C VAL A 83 -7.24 14.37 2.36
N THR A 84 -7.13 15.70 2.26
CA THR A 84 -8.14 16.61 2.81
C THR A 84 -9.50 16.40 2.14
N SER A 85 -9.52 16.26 0.81
CA SER A 85 -10.74 15.95 0.06
C SER A 85 -11.25 14.53 0.31
N ALA A 86 -10.37 13.54 0.32
CA ALA A 86 -10.70 12.14 0.54
C ALA A 86 -11.33 11.89 1.91
N ARG A 87 -10.95 12.66 2.94
CA ARG A 87 -11.57 12.59 4.27
C ARG A 87 -13.08 12.78 4.21
N ALA A 88 -13.56 13.76 3.45
CA ALA A 88 -14.99 14.01 3.28
C ALA A 88 -15.69 12.85 2.55
N THR A 89 -15.04 12.23 1.57
CA THR A 89 -15.57 11.06 0.88
C THR A 89 -15.61 9.83 1.81
N ARG A 90 -14.57 9.63 2.61
CA ARG A 90 -14.44 8.49 3.54
C ARG A 90 -15.45 8.52 4.68
N GLU A 91 -16.01 9.68 5.03
CA GLU A 91 -17.13 9.79 6.00
C GLU A 91 -18.40 9.04 5.53
N THR A 92 -18.56 8.87 4.21
CA THR A 92 -19.70 8.14 3.62
C THR A 92 -19.37 6.68 3.28
N TYR A 93 -18.16 6.20 3.62
CA TYR A 93 -17.71 4.84 3.30
C TYR A 93 -18.49 3.78 4.10
N ILE A 94 -18.93 2.72 3.42
CA ILE A 94 -19.72 1.67 4.06
C ILE A 94 -18.79 0.62 4.69
N GLY A 95 -18.72 0.64 6.02
CA GLY A 95 -17.89 -0.27 6.82
C GLY A 95 -16.48 0.28 7.07
N PRO A 96 -15.57 -0.53 7.65
CA PRO A 96 -14.19 -0.13 7.88
C PRO A 96 -13.44 0.17 6.57
N TRP A 97 -12.64 1.23 6.55
CA TRP A 97 -11.68 1.51 5.49
C TRP A 97 -10.33 0.85 5.80
N LEU A 98 -9.78 0.12 4.84
CA LEU A 98 -8.38 -0.34 4.85
C LEU A 98 -7.60 0.27 3.69
N PRO A 99 -6.30 0.56 3.81
CA PRO A 99 -5.51 1.02 2.68
C PRO A 99 -5.54 0.03 1.50
N GLU A 100 -5.45 0.54 0.27
CA GLU A 100 -5.32 -0.28 -0.93
C GLU A 100 -3.97 -1.01 -0.89
N PRO A 101 -3.93 -2.35 -0.99
CA PRO A 101 -2.68 -3.08 -0.94
C PRO A 101 -1.84 -2.88 -2.19
N VAL A 102 -0.52 -2.77 -1.99
CA VAL A 102 0.45 -2.63 -3.06
C VAL A 102 1.51 -3.72 -2.96
N SER A 103 1.86 -4.33 -4.09
CA SER A 103 2.97 -5.29 -4.13
C SER A 103 4.31 -4.56 -4.14
N THR A 104 5.26 -5.07 -3.37
CA THR A 104 6.65 -4.59 -3.30
C THR A 104 7.63 -5.43 -4.13
N VAL A 105 7.22 -6.60 -4.62
CA VAL A 105 8.11 -7.58 -5.29
C VAL A 105 8.60 -7.10 -6.67
N GLY A 106 7.84 -6.24 -7.34
CA GLY A 106 8.13 -5.75 -8.70
C GLY A 106 8.58 -4.30 -8.81
N ASP A 107 8.61 -3.56 -7.69
CA ASP A 107 9.04 -2.16 -7.66
C ASP A 107 10.07 -1.95 -6.53
N PRO A 108 11.36 -2.21 -6.82
CA PRO A 108 12.44 -2.06 -5.84
C PRO A 108 12.52 -0.65 -5.26
N ALA A 109 12.05 0.36 -5.99
CA ALA A 109 12.12 1.75 -5.56
C ALA A 109 10.92 2.16 -4.69
N LEU A 110 9.80 1.41 -4.74
CA LEU A 110 8.77 1.43 -3.69
C LEU A 110 9.28 0.83 -2.37
N GLY A 111 10.16 -0.18 -2.48
CA GLY A 111 10.76 -0.92 -1.36
C GLY A 111 12.11 -0.39 -0.85
N ALA A 112 12.75 0.56 -1.55
CA ALA A 112 14.03 1.15 -1.16
C ALA A 112 13.90 2.14 0.01
N ASP A 113 12.71 2.68 0.22
CA ASP A 113 12.35 3.46 1.40
C ASP A 113 12.07 2.52 2.59
N ARG A 114 12.10 3.03 3.83
CA ARG A 114 11.97 2.15 5.03
C ARG A 114 10.68 1.31 4.96
N ALA A 115 10.83 0.01 4.73
CA ALA A 115 9.73 -0.94 4.53
C ALA A 115 8.74 -0.96 5.71
N GLU A 116 9.23 -0.76 6.94
CA GLU A 116 8.39 -0.64 8.14
C GLU A 116 7.34 0.48 8.04
N ALA A 117 7.68 1.60 7.40
CA ALA A 117 6.75 2.71 7.21
C ALA A 117 5.73 2.46 6.08
N LEU A 118 5.86 1.34 5.34
CA LEU A 118 4.91 0.89 4.33
C LEU A 118 3.93 -0.15 4.87
N GLU A 119 4.22 -0.76 6.02
CA GLU A 119 3.39 -1.83 6.60
C GLU A 119 1.92 -1.41 6.63
N MET A 120 1.02 -2.32 6.23
CA MET A 120 -0.41 -2.04 6.10
C MET A 120 -1.00 -1.39 7.35
N ALA A 121 -0.60 -1.89 8.53
CA ALA A 121 -1.00 -1.33 9.82
C ALA A 121 -0.52 0.12 9.99
N VAL A 122 0.72 0.44 9.61
CA VAL A 122 1.24 1.82 9.69
C VAL A 122 0.46 2.74 8.76
N VAL A 123 0.25 2.36 7.50
CA VAL A 123 -0.53 3.17 6.55
C VAL A 123 -1.97 3.39 7.06
N LEU A 124 -2.59 2.37 7.66
CA LEU A 124 -3.89 2.49 8.31
C LEU A 124 -3.87 3.47 9.50
N LEU A 125 -2.82 3.47 10.32
CA LEU A 125 -2.67 4.40 11.44
C LEU A 125 -2.46 5.85 10.96
N LEU A 126 -1.71 6.03 9.86
CA LEU A 126 -1.52 7.34 9.24
C LEU A 126 -2.85 7.99 8.85
N GLU A 127 -3.87 7.20 8.52
CA GLU A 127 -5.20 7.71 8.18
C GLU A 127 -5.86 8.56 9.27
N ARG A 128 -5.46 8.39 10.53
CA ARG A 128 -6.01 9.11 11.68
C ARG A 128 -5.33 10.46 11.93
N LEU A 129 -4.20 10.71 11.28
CA LEU A 129 -3.42 11.93 11.44
C LEU A 129 -3.98 13.10 10.63
N ASP A 130 -3.74 14.32 11.12
CA ASP A 130 -3.88 15.52 10.30
C ASP A 130 -2.95 15.44 9.06
N PRO A 131 -3.37 15.94 7.88
CA PRO A 131 -2.56 15.84 6.66
C PRO A 131 -1.12 16.38 6.80
N ARG A 132 -0.88 17.44 7.59
CA ARG A 132 0.48 17.99 7.75
C ARG A 132 1.31 17.15 8.72
N GLU A 133 0.69 16.56 9.73
CA GLU A 133 1.35 15.59 10.62
C GLU A 133 1.74 14.34 9.85
N ARG A 134 0.83 13.83 9.01
CA ARG A 134 1.09 12.71 8.10
C ARG A 134 2.25 13.01 7.17
N ALA A 135 2.26 14.17 6.51
CA ALA A 135 3.35 14.57 5.62
C ALA A 135 4.71 14.65 6.34
N ALA A 136 4.74 15.27 7.53
CA ALA A 136 5.96 15.35 8.32
C ALA A 136 6.47 13.96 8.75
N TYR A 137 5.57 13.05 9.12
CA TYR A 137 5.91 11.66 9.44
C TYR A 137 6.44 10.92 8.21
N VAL A 138 5.72 10.94 7.09
CA VAL A 138 6.12 10.22 5.87
C VAL A 138 7.50 10.69 5.41
N LEU A 139 7.70 12.00 5.24
CA LEU A 139 8.98 12.55 4.81
C LEU A 139 10.13 12.20 5.76
N ARG A 140 9.88 12.18 7.08
CA ARG A 140 10.91 11.88 8.08
C ARG A 140 11.19 10.39 8.26
N GLU A 141 10.15 9.58 8.35
CA GLU A 141 10.25 8.18 8.76
C GLU A 141 10.37 7.22 7.58
N ALA A 142 9.74 7.51 6.44
CA ALA A 142 9.90 6.68 5.25
C ALA A 142 11.11 7.11 4.41
N PHE A 143 11.33 8.43 4.29
CA PHE A 143 12.27 9.01 3.32
C PHE A 143 13.49 9.73 3.93
N ASP A 144 13.60 9.78 5.27
CA ASP A 144 14.70 10.39 6.04
C ASP A 144 15.05 11.85 5.70
N TYR A 145 14.06 12.65 5.30
CA TYR A 145 14.30 14.07 5.10
C TYR A 145 14.70 14.77 6.42
N PRO A 146 15.65 15.72 6.37
CA PRO A 146 15.97 16.54 7.53
C PRO A 146 14.81 17.51 7.81
N TYR A 147 14.56 17.80 9.09
CA TYR A 147 13.43 18.64 9.49
C TYR A 147 13.43 20.03 8.87
N ARG A 148 14.61 20.59 8.58
CA ARG A 148 14.74 21.83 7.83
C ARG A 148 14.08 21.74 6.45
N ALA A 149 14.41 20.70 5.67
CA ALA A 149 13.82 20.49 4.34
C ALA A 149 12.32 20.23 4.42
N ILE A 150 11.87 19.50 5.44
CA ILE A 150 10.43 19.30 5.71
C ILE A 150 9.75 20.64 6.00
N GLY A 151 10.37 21.51 6.79
CA GLY A 151 9.86 22.85 7.08
C GLY A 151 9.72 23.70 5.81
N GLU A 152 10.76 23.73 4.97
CA GLU A 152 10.74 24.45 3.69
C GLU A 152 9.61 23.92 2.77
N LEU A 153 9.50 22.60 2.65
CA LEU A 153 8.48 21.94 1.81
C LEU A 153 7.05 22.24 2.29
N LEU A 154 6.82 22.14 3.59
CA LEU A 154 5.52 22.37 4.25
C LEU A 154 5.23 23.85 4.54
N GLU A 155 6.10 24.77 4.14
CA GLU A 155 5.99 26.22 4.39
C GLU A 155 5.81 26.54 5.89
N THR A 156 6.70 25.99 6.70
CA THR A 156 6.70 26.17 8.16
C THR A 156 8.13 26.21 8.71
N SER A 157 8.29 26.64 9.96
CA SER A 157 9.59 26.58 10.64
C SER A 157 10.04 25.13 10.86
N GLU A 158 11.36 24.91 10.88
CA GLU A 158 11.96 23.61 11.23
C GLU A 158 11.50 23.10 12.60
N ALA A 159 11.36 24.01 13.57
CA ALA A 159 10.87 23.66 14.91
C ALA A 159 9.43 23.09 14.86
N ASN A 160 8.55 23.69 14.05
CA ASN A 160 7.20 23.18 13.89
C ASN A 160 7.17 21.86 13.09
N ALA A 161 8.05 21.69 12.09
CA ALA A 161 8.19 20.42 11.38
C ALA A 161 8.59 19.27 12.33
N ARG A 162 9.51 19.53 13.27
CA ARG A 162 9.86 18.58 14.35
C ARG A 162 8.66 18.25 15.23
N GLN A 163 7.89 19.26 15.61
CA GLN A 163 6.70 19.08 16.44
C GLN A 163 5.63 18.23 15.73
N LEU A 164 5.36 18.51 14.46
CA LEU A 164 4.42 17.73 13.63
C LEU A 164 4.84 16.26 13.56
N ALA A 165 6.09 15.98 13.20
CA ALA A 165 6.61 14.62 13.12
C ALA A 165 6.59 13.91 14.47
N ARG A 166 6.91 14.62 15.56
CA ARG A 166 6.84 14.08 16.92
C ARG A 166 5.41 13.68 17.28
N ARG A 167 4.42 14.55 17.07
CA ARG A 167 3.01 14.25 17.37
C ARG A 167 2.51 13.06 16.56
N ALA A 168 2.85 13.00 15.28
CA ALA A 168 2.54 11.87 14.43
C ALA A 168 3.17 10.57 14.96
N ARG A 169 4.45 10.60 15.35
CA ARG A 169 5.14 9.43 15.92
C ARG A 169 4.54 8.99 17.25
N GLU A 170 4.15 9.92 18.12
CA GLU A 170 3.48 9.60 19.38
C GLU A 170 2.11 8.96 19.12
N HIS A 171 1.36 9.41 18.11
CA HIS A 171 0.08 8.81 17.74
C HIS A 171 0.26 7.40 17.17
N VAL A 172 1.15 7.24 16.18
CA VAL A 172 1.44 5.92 15.57
C VAL A 172 2.01 4.96 16.62
N GLY A 173 2.96 5.41 17.46
CA GLY A 173 3.61 4.57 18.46
C GLY A 173 2.73 4.17 19.64
N ARG A 174 1.64 4.90 19.93
CA ARG A 174 0.64 4.48 20.94
C ARG A 174 -0.23 3.33 20.47
N GLU A 175 -0.42 3.22 19.16
CA GLU A 175 -1.35 2.25 18.55
C GLU A 175 -0.62 1.09 17.86
N ARG A 176 0.67 1.26 17.53
CA ARG A 176 1.51 0.23 16.91
C ARG A 176 2.09 -0.71 17.96
N HIS A 177 2.00 -2.01 17.70
CA HIS A 177 2.70 -3.02 18.50
C HIS A 177 4.15 -3.20 18.04
N SER A 178 5.03 -3.66 18.94
CA SER A 178 6.39 -4.03 18.58
C SER A 178 6.39 -5.15 17.55
N SER A 179 7.02 -4.91 16.40
CA SER A 179 7.19 -5.91 15.35
C SER A 179 8.17 -7.01 15.80
N VAL A 180 7.85 -8.25 15.47
CA VAL A 180 8.77 -9.39 15.62
C VAL A 180 9.75 -9.49 14.45
N ASP A 181 10.81 -10.29 14.62
CA ASP A 181 11.72 -10.60 13.53
C ASP A 181 10.99 -11.29 12.35
N PRO A 182 11.50 -11.15 11.11
CA PRO A 182 10.84 -11.67 9.92
C PRO A 182 10.59 -13.19 9.94
N GLU A 183 11.49 -13.97 10.56
CA GLU A 183 11.33 -15.42 10.61
C GLU A 183 10.20 -15.82 11.58
N GLN A 184 10.12 -15.16 12.75
CA GLN A 184 9.03 -15.36 13.70
C GLN A 184 7.70 -14.96 13.09
N ARG A 185 7.66 -13.84 12.36
CA ARG A 185 6.48 -13.40 11.60
C ARG A 185 6.03 -14.48 10.62
N ALA A 186 6.95 -15.00 9.81
CA ALA A 186 6.66 -16.05 8.83
C ALA A 186 6.17 -17.36 9.50
N ARG A 187 6.77 -17.76 10.63
CA ARG A 187 6.34 -18.95 11.40
C ARG A 187 4.91 -18.81 11.91
N ILE A 188 4.58 -17.69 12.55
CA ILE A 188 3.23 -17.43 13.10
C ILE A 188 2.20 -17.40 11.96
N MET A 189 2.51 -16.74 10.86
CA MET A 189 1.62 -16.71 9.70
C MET A 189 1.40 -18.08 9.07
N THR A 190 2.46 -18.87 8.91
CA THR A 190 2.36 -20.23 8.38
C THR A 190 1.49 -21.10 9.27
N ALA A 191 1.65 -21.00 10.58
CA ALA A 191 0.81 -21.71 11.56
C ALA A 191 -0.66 -21.26 11.47
N PHE A 192 -0.92 -19.96 11.32
CA PHE A 192 -2.27 -19.43 11.11
C PHE A 192 -2.92 -20.01 9.85
N VAL A 193 -2.22 -19.99 8.71
CA VAL A 193 -2.73 -20.53 7.43
C VAL A 193 -2.99 -22.03 7.53
N ALA A 194 -2.09 -22.79 8.16
CA ALA A 194 -2.27 -24.22 8.35
C ALA A 194 -3.51 -24.53 9.22
N ALA A 195 -3.67 -23.82 10.35
CA ALA A 195 -4.83 -23.96 11.23
C ALA A 195 -6.14 -23.58 10.52
N ALA A 196 -6.11 -22.50 9.72
CA ALA A 196 -7.21 -22.04 8.89
C ALA A 196 -7.67 -23.11 7.89
N GLN A 197 -6.72 -23.71 7.15
CA GLN A 197 -7.00 -24.75 6.16
C GLN A 197 -7.51 -26.04 6.80
N ALA A 198 -7.00 -26.39 7.99
CA ALA A 198 -7.45 -27.56 8.73
C ALA A 198 -8.81 -27.38 9.44
N GLY A 199 -9.31 -26.14 9.53
CA GLY A 199 -10.50 -25.83 10.32
C GLY A 199 -10.27 -25.95 11.83
N ASP A 200 -9.02 -25.86 12.29
CA ASP A 200 -8.63 -26.08 13.68
C ASP A 200 -8.79 -24.79 14.50
N LEU A 201 -9.91 -24.71 15.22
CA LEU A 201 -10.22 -23.57 16.09
C LEU A 201 -9.20 -23.40 17.21
N ALA A 202 -8.77 -24.51 17.84
CA ALA A 202 -7.84 -24.45 18.96
C ALA A 202 -6.47 -23.94 18.51
N ALA A 203 -5.97 -24.45 17.38
CA ALA A 203 -4.72 -23.97 16.80
C ALA A 203 -4.79 -22.50 16.38
N LEU A 204 -5.90 -22.04 15.79
CA LEU A 204 -6.11 -20.62 15.50
C LEU A 204 -6.04 -19.77 16.76
N GLU A 205 -6.70 -20.19 17.85
CA GLU A 205 -6.66 -19.47 19.11
C GLU A 205 -5.25 -19.36 19.71
N THR A 206 -4.36 -20.34 19.46
CA THR A 206 -2.98 -20.28 19.95
C THR A 206 -2.11 -19.23 19.27
N VAL A 207 -2.39 -18.88 18.02
CA VAL A 207 -1.58 -17.92 17.23
C VAL A 207 -2.12 -16.48 17.28
N LEU A 208 -3.27 -16.27 17.91
CA LEU A 208 -3.91 -14.95 18.06
C LEU A 208 -3.66 -14.37 19.45
N THR A 209 -3.44 -13.06 19.56
CA THR A 209 -3.45 -12.40 20.87
C THR A 209 -4.85 -12.44 21.50
N ALA A 210 -4.95 -12.25 22.81
CA ALA A 210 -6.23 -12.29 23.52
C ALA A 210 -7.20 -11.19 23.03
N ASP A 211 -6.63 -10.02 22.74
CA ASP A 211 -7.28 -8.77 22.33
C ASP A 211 -7.32 -8.57 20.81
N VAL A 212 -7.00 -9.60 20.02
CA VAL A 212 -6.93 -9.53 18.56
C VAL A 212 -8.14 -8.82 17.95
N VAL A 213 -7.87 -7.99 16.94
CA VAL A 213 -8.89 -7.28 16.16
C VAL A 213 -8.93 -7.80 14.74
N SER A 214 -10.11 -8.07 14.21
CA SER A 214 -10.35 -8.37 12.79
C SER A 214 -11.10 -7.22 12.14
N ILE A 215 -10.51 -6.67 11.08
CA ILE A 215 -11.03 -5.55 10.30
C ILE A 215 -11.28 -6.04 8.88
N SER A 216 -12.44 -5.76 8.30
CA SER A 216 -12.78 -6.16 6.94
C SER A 216 -13.28 -4.98 6.13
N ASP A 217 -12.66 -4.73 4.98
CA ASP A 217 -13.06 -3.70 4.05
C ASP A 217 -13.70 -4.33 2.80
N GLY A 218 -15.03 -4.25 2.71
CA GLY A 218 -15.78 -4.62 1.51
C GLY A 218 -16.28 -3.43 0.67
N GLY A 219 -16.06 -2.19 1.15
CA GLY A 219 -16.51 -0.95 0.52
C GLY A 219 -18.00 -0.84 0.19
N GLY A 220 -18.86 -1.64 0.84
CA GLY A 220 -20.28 -1.75 0.49
C GLY A 220 -20.57 -2.48 -0.83
N VAL A 221 -19.53 -2.92 -1.56
CA VAL A 221 -19.63 -3.65 -2.83
C VAL A 221 -19.79 -5.15 -2.59
N VAL A 222 -19.05 -5.68 -1.61
CA VAL A 222 -19.09 -7.10 -1.23
C VAL A 222 -19.40 -7.26 0.25
N SER A 223 -19.86 -8.45 0.64
CA SER A 223 -20.14 -8.76 2.04
C SER A 223 -18.85 -8.69 2.88
N ALA A 224 -18.85 -7.91 3.94
CA ALA A 224 -17.75 -7.81 4.89
C ALA A 224 -18.31 -7.42 6.27
N ALA A 225 -17.57 -7.71 7.34
CA ALA A 225 -17.93 -7.24 8.67
C ALA A 225 -17.95 -5.70 8.68
N ARG A 226 -19.10 -5.11 9.00
CA ARG A 226 -19.28 -3.64 9.03
C ARG A 226 -18.68 -2.96 10.25
N VAL A 227 -18.35 -3.73 11.28
CA VAL A 227 -17.75 -3.27 12.53
C VAL A 227 -16.58 -4.21 12.83
N PRO A 228 -15.43 -3.70 13.29
CA PRO A 228 -14.32 -4.55 13.70
C PRO A 228 -14.75 -5.58 14.76
N LEU A 229 -14.30 -6.82 14.60
CA LEU A 229 -14.49 -7.86 15.61
C LEU A 229 -13.31 -7.86 16.56
N GLN A 230 -13.58 -7.91 17.86
CA GLN A 230 -12.55 -7.90 18.89
C GLN A 230 -12.63 -9.15 19.78
N GLY A 231 -11.46 -9.70 20.08
CA GLY A 231 -11.28 -10.81 21.00
C GLY A 231 -11.07 -12.14 20.28
N ARG A 232 -10.06 -12.88 20.75
CA ARG A 232 -9.57 -14.16 20.21
C ARG A 232 -10.69 -15.11 19.79
N ASP A 233 -11.56 -15.43 20.75
CA ASP A 233 -12.63 -16.39 20.60
C ASP A 233 -13.65 -16.00 19.51
N LYS A 234 -14.05 -14.72 19.49
CA LYS A 234 -14.99 -14.20 18.48
C LYS A 234 -14.36 -14.19 17.09
N VAL A 235 -13.11 -13.75 17.00
CA VAL A 235 -12.36 -13.67 15.73
C VAL A 235 -12.13 -15.05 15.14
N ALA A 236 -11.67 -16.02 15.95
CA ALA A 236 -11.36 -17.36 15.48
C ALA A 236 -12.61 -18.09 14.96
N ARG A 237 -13.72 -18.05 15.71
CA ARG A 237 -14.99 -18.66 15.25
C ARG A 237 -15.58 -17.97 14.02
N PHE A 238 -15.56 -16.63 13.99
CA PHE A 238 -16.04 -15.88 12.82
C PHE A 238 -15.25 -16.23 11.57
N PHE A 239 -13.92 -16.32 11.69
CA PHE A 239 -13.03 -16.65 10.59
C PHE A 239 -13.29 -18.06 10.03
N LEU A 240 -13.45 -19.07 10.89
CA LEU A 240 -13.82 -20.43 10.43
C LEU A 240 -15.19 -20.47 9.74
N GLY A 241 -16.18 -19.76 10.28
CA GLY A 241 -17.49 -19.61 9.66
C GLY A 241 -17.41 -18.89 8.30
N ALA A 242 -16.52 -17.91 8.16
CA ALA A 242 -16.27 -17.22 6.90
C ALA A 242 -15.57 -18.13 5.89
N LEU A 243 -14.56 -18.92 6.30
CA LEU A 243 -13.88 -19.86 5.40
C LEU A 243 -14.83 -20.93 4.86
N THR A 244 -15.67 -21.54 5.70
CA THR A 244 -16.65 -22.53 5.22
C THR A 244 -17.62 -21.96 4.20
N LYS A 245 -17.99 -20.67 4.33
CA LYS A 245 -18.92 -19.99 3.43
C LYS A 245 -18.26 -19.42 2.17
N PHE A 246 -17.04 -18.90 2.28
CA PHE A 246 -16.39 -18.10 1.26
C PHE A 246 -15.13 -18.75 0.69
N ALA A 247 -14.55 -19.80 1.27
CA ALA A 247 -13.34 -20.42 0.72
C ALA A 247 -13.61 -21.50 -0.35
N VAL A 248 -14.87 -21.94 -0.51
CA VAL A 248 -15.22 -22.92 -1.54
C VAL A 248 -14.91 -22.35 -2.91
N GLY A 249 -14.04 -23.02 -3.68
CA GLY A 249 -13.61 -22.57 -5.02
C GLY A 249 -12.55 -21.46 -5.01
N SER A 250 -11.95 -21.14 -3.87
CA SER A 250 -10.76 -20.29 -3.81
C SER A 250 -9.54 -21.05 -3.29
N TYR A 251 -8.35 -20.55 -3.64
CA TYR A 251 -7.09 -21.07 -3.13
C TYR A 251 -6.21 -19.92 -2.58
N PRO A 252 -5.44 -20.15 -1.52
CA PRO A 252 -4.55 -19.13 -0.97
C PRO A 252 -3.20 -19.11 -1.72
N LEU A 253 -2.67 -17.91 -1.90
CA LEU A 253 -1.30 -17.64 -2.35
C LEU A 253 -0.60 -16.81 -1.28
N LEU A 254 0.61 -17.22 -0.89
CA LEU A 254 1.50 -16.39 -0.10
C LEU A 254 2.10 -15.33 -1.01
N VAL A 255 1.95 -14.06 -0.63
CA VAL A 255 2.43 -12.90 -1.39
C VAL A 255 3.13 -11.91 -0.47
N GLU A 256 3.85 -10.96 -1.03
CA GLU A 256 4.35 -9.80 -0.29
C GLU A 256 3.59 -8.55 -0.74
N CYS A 257 2.98 -7.87 0.23
CA CYS A 257 2.24 -6.62 0.03
C CYS A 257 2.60 -5.66 1.14
N ASN A 258 2.72 -4.37 0.82
CA ASN A 258 3.03 -3.33 1.79
C ASN A 258 4.32 -3.58 2.58
N GLY A 259 5.32 -4.20 1.95
CA GLY A 259 6.62 -4.53 2.57
C GLY A 259 6.57 -5.68 3.57
N GLY A 260 5.49 -6.45 3.59
CA GLY A 260 5.34 -7.58 4.49
C GLY A 260 4.61 -8.78 3.86
N PRO A 261 4.76 -9.97 4.46
CA PRO A 261 4.06 -11.16 4.00
C PRO A 261 2.54 -11.03 4.22
N ALA A 262 1.77 -11.52 3.25
CA ALA A 262 0.31 -11.51 3.24
C ALA A 262 -0.23 -12.77 2.56
N VAL A 263 -1.54 -13.01 2.68
CA VAL A 263 -2.24 -14.10 1.99
C VAL A 263 -3.23 -13.50 1.01
N LEU A 264 -3.06 -13.78 -0.28
CA LEU A 264 -4.04 -13.47 -1.32
C LEU A 264 -4.87 -14.71 -1.60
N THR A 265 -6.19 -14.64 -1.43
CA THR A 265 -7.08 -15.69 -1.91
C THR A 265 -7.52 -15.38 -3.34
N VAL A 266 -7.42 -16.37 -4.22
CA VAL A 266 -7.79 -16.26 -5.63
C VAL A 266 -9.03 -17.10 -5.90
N ARG A 267 -9.99 -16.54 -6.64
CA ARG A 267 -11.21 -17.22 -7.09
C ARG A 267 -11.38 -16.99 -8.58
N ASP A 268 -11.64 -18.06 -9.33
CA ASP A 268 -11.87 -17.98 -10.78
C ASP A 268 -10.77 -17.21 -11.54
N GLY A 269 -9.53 -17.30 -11.06
CA GLY A 269 -8.36 -16.60 -11.62
C GLY A 269 -8.25 -15.11 -11.27
N GLU A 270 -9.11 -14.59 -10.39
CA GLU A 270 -9.12 -13.19 -9.97
C GLU A 270 -8.86 -13.04 -8.45
N PRO A 271 -8.25 -11.91 -8.01
CA PRO A 271 -8.12 -11.57 -6.60
C PRO A 271 -9.48 -11.49 -5.89
N ASP A 272 -9.69 -12.28 -4.82
CA ASP A 272 -10.93 -12.25 -4.02
C ASP A 272 -10.76 -11.46 -2.72
N THR A 273 -9.68 -11.74 -1.98
CA THR A 273 -9.42 -11.14 -0.67
C THR A 273 -7.91 -11.11 -0.42
N LEU A 274 -7.38 -9.99 0.02
CA LEU A 274 -6.05 -9.93 0.64
C LEU A 274 -6.18 -9.91 2.16
N LEU A 275 -5.48 -10.81 2.83
CA LEU A 275 -5.31 -10.83 4.28
C LEU A 275 -3.90 -10.37 4.65
N ALA A 276 -3.81 -9.21 5.30
CA ALA A 276 -2.59 -8.70 5.93
C ALA A 276 -2.64 -8.88 7.44
N PHE A 277 -1.47 -8.92 8.07
CA PHE A 277 -1.30 -9.24 9.49
C PHE A 277 -0.51 -8.16 10.21
N GLU A 278 -0.92 -7.82 11.42
CA GLU A 278 -0.02 -7.22 12.41
C GLU A 278 0.39 -8.34 13.39
N VAL A 279 1.69 -8.60 13.48
CA VAL A 279 2.24 -9.71 14.26
C VAL A 279 3.16 -9.17 15.34
N THR A 280 2.91 -9.63 16.56
CA THR A 280 3.63 -9.28 17.79
C THR A 280 4.29 -10.51 18.39
N GLU A 281 5.11 -10.33 19.43
CA GLU A 281 5.70 -11.46 20.16
C GLU A 281 4.64 -12.41 20.73
N GLY A 282 3.47 -11.88 21.11
CA GLY A 282 2.35 -12.63 21.67
C GLY A 282 1.43 -13.29 20.64
N GLY A 283 1.70 -13.13 19.34
CA GLY A 283 0.86 -13.63 18.25
C GLY A 283 0.31 -12.52 17.35
N ILE A 284 -0.67 -12.87 16.53
CA ILE A 284 -1.36 -11.94 15.62
C ILE A 284 -2.29 -11.05 16.43
N SER A 285 -2.01 -9.73 16.42
CA SER A 285 -2.82 -8.71 17.09
C SER A 285 -3.90 -8.13 16.19
N THR A 286 -3.66 -8.09 14.88
CA THR A 286 -4.62 -7.55 13.92
C THR A 286 -4.68 -8.38 12.64
N LEU A 287 -5.89 -8.75 12.22
CA LEU A 287 -6.19 -9.31 10.90
C LEU A 287 -6.88 -8.25 10.04
N MET A 288 -6.34 -7.96 8.86
CA MET A 288 -6.86 -6.95 7.93
C MET A 288 -7.27 -7.60 6.62
N PHE A 289 -8.58 -7.69 6.38
CA PHE A 289 -9.17 -8.31 5.19
C PHE A 289 -9.59 -7.23 4.18
N VAL A 290 -8.81 -7.04 3.13
CA VAL A 290 -9.21 -6.20 1.99
C VAL A 290 -9.98 -7.06 1.01
N ARG A 291 -11.29 -6.82 0.91
CA ARG A 291 -12.22 -7.54 0.00
C ARG A 291 -12.81 -6.66 -1.08
N ASN A 292 -12.71 -5.34 -0.94
CA ASN A 292 -13.21 -4.40 -1.93
C ASN A 292 -12.53 -4.67 -3.30
N PRO A 293 -13.27 -5.14 -4.33
CA PRO A 293 -12.67 -5.52 -5.61
C PRO A 293 -11.92 -4.38 -6.29
N GLY A 294 -12.38 -3.13 -6.11
CA GLY A 294 -11.71 -1.95 -6.64
C GLY A 294 -10.28 -1.77 -6.13
N LYS A 295 -9.97 -2.26 -4.92
CA LYS A 295 -8.65 -2.21 -4.30
C LYS A 295 -7.75 -3.41 -4.63
N LEU A 296 -8.29 -4.46 -5.26
CA LEU A 296 -7.56 -5.71 -5.49
C LEU A 296 -7.08 -5.88 -6.93
N THR A 297 -7.58 -5.07 -7.87
CA THR A 297 -7.26 -5.15 -9.31
C THR A 297 -5.76 -5.24 -9.60
N ARG A 298 -4.94 -4.47 -8.87
CA ARG A 298 -3.48 -4.43 -9.05
C ARG A 298 -2.76 -5.71 -8.65
N LEU A 299 -3.36 -6.51 -7.78
CA LEU A 299 -2.77 -7.75 -7.28
C LEU A 299 -2.92 -8.91 -8.27
N ARG A 300 -3.64 -8.72 -9.38
CA ARG A 300 -3.78 -9.73 -10.44
C ARG A 300 -2.44 -10.18 -11.01
N SER A 301 -1.45 -9.29 -11.07
CA SER A 301 -0.09 -9.62 -11.53
C SER A 301 0.64 -10.61 -10.61
N LEU A 302 0.18 -10.80 -9.38
CA LEU A 302 0.73 -11.77 -8.43
C LEU A 302 0.16 -13.18 -8.61
N ILE A 303 -0.91 -13.33 -9.39
CA ILE A 303 -1.52 -14.61 -9.67
C ILE A 303 -0.69 -15.28 -10.77
N PRO A 304 -0.10 -16.45 -10.52
CA PRO A 304 0.60 -17.19 -11.57
C PRO A 304 -0.35 -17.45 -12.75
N PRO A 305 0.12 -17.32 -14.00
CA PRO A 305 -0.68 -17.71 -15.15
C PRO A 305 -1.09 -19.17 -14.99
N ALA A 306 -2.32 -19.50 -15.37
CA ALA A 306 -2.77 -20.89 -15.39
C ALA A 306 -1.79 -21.70 -16.25
N GLU A 307 -1.21 -22.77 -15.70
CA GLU A 307 -0.40 -23.67 -16.50
C GLU A 307 -1.25 -24.15 -17.69
N PRO A 308 -0.76 -24.04 -18.94
CA PRO A 308 -1.46 -24.65 -20.05
C PRO A 308 -1.56 -26.14 -19.72
N ALA A 309 -2.78 -26.67 -19.71
CA ALA A 309 -3.04 -28.09 -19.48
C ALA A 309 -2.04 -28.88 -20.35
N SER A 310 -1.11 -29.58 -19.70
CA SER A 310 -0.13 -30.39 -20.38
C SER A 310 -0.90 -31.36 -21.27
N GLY A 311 -0.81 -31.12 -22.58
CA GLY A 311 -1.55 -31.87 -23.58
C GLY A 311 -1.33 -33.35 -23.33
N GLY A 312 -2.42 -34.06 -23.04
CA GLY A 312 -2.43 -35.51 -23.11
C GLY A 312 -1.90 -35.89 -24.47
N GLN A 313 -0.68 -36.44 -24.51
CA GLN A 313 -0.22 -37.20 -25.66
C GLN A 313 -1.12 -38.41 -25.74
N ASP A 314 -2.12 -38.27 -26.58
CA ASP A 314 -3.07 -39.29 -26.91
C ASP A 314 -2.34 -40.44 -27.61
N ARG A 315 -2.75 -41.64 -27.23
CA ARG A 315 -2.26 -42.91 -27.74
C ARG A 315 -2.62 -43.01 -29.23
N ALA A 316 -1.62 -42.99 -30.09
CA ALA A 316 -1.74 -43.53 -31.44
C ALA A 316 -0.43 -44.20 -31.85
N ALA A 317 -0.25 -45.44 -31.38
CA ALA A 317 0.66 -46.41 -31.97
C ALA A 317 -0.10 -47.74 -32.08
N HIS A 318 -1.05 -47.75 -33.01
CA HIS A 318 -1.49 -48.97 -33.69
C HIS A 318 -1.53 -48.63 -35.17
N GLU A 319 -0.43 -48.94 -35.85
CA GLU A 319 -0.36 -49.44 -37.23
C GLU A 319 0.98 -50.17 -37.40
#